data_AF-A0A9Q0IFS8-F1
#
_entry.id   AF-A0A9Q0IFS8-F1
#
_cell.length_a   1.000
_cell.length_b   1.000
_cell.length_c   1.000
_cell.angle_alpha   90.00
_cell.angle_beta   90.00
_cell.angle_gamma   90.00
#
_symmetry.space_group_name_H-M   'P 1'
#
loop_
_entity.id
_entity.type
_entity.pdbx_description
1 polymer ?
#
loop_
_entity_poly.entity_id
_entity_poly.type
_entity_poly.pdbx_seq_one_letter_code
_entity_poly.pdbx_strand_id
1 'polypeptide(L)'
;MVVVVVGSVVPDKAHFLSEDFEGAIRLAASPPLSDIVETIWVIGGTQVYQEGLIHPWCDLIYLTDIMAHFDCDVFFPKFDERLFKKQDKFPGVPSEIQEENGVKYKYQVYKKELCQLS
;
A
#
# COMPACT_ATOMS: atom_id res chain seq x y z
N MET A 1 -2.39 -11.61 11.70
CA MET A 1 -2.03 -10.27 11.19
C MET A 1 -0.99 -9.68 12.10
N VAL A 2 0.20 -9.36 11.57
CA VAL A 2 1.25 -8.65 12.30
C VAL A 2 1.16 -7.16 11.96
N VAL A 3 1.28 -6.29 12.95
CA VAL A 3 1.17 -4.83 12.78
C VAL A 3 2.48 -4.21 13.25
N VAL A 4 3.19 -3.59 12.31
CA VAL A 4 4.42 -2.84 12.56
C VAL A 4 4.12 -1.36 12.38
N VAL A 5 4.44 -0.55 13.38
CA VAL A 5 4.35 0.91 13.30
C VAL A 5 5.74 1.46 13.02
N VAL A 6 5.85 2.39 12.06
CA VAL A 6 7.07 3.14 11.80
C VAL A 6 6.98 4.48 12.53
N GLY A 7 7.91 4.74 13.44
CA GLY A 7 7.95 5.99 14.19
C GLY A 7 8.55 5.82 15.58
N SER A 8 8.28 6.80 16.45
CA SER A 8 8.89 6.87 17.78
C SER A 8 7.95 6.49 18.94
N VAL A 9 6.67 6.24 18.67
CA VAL A 9 5.66 5.95 19.69
C VAL A 9 4.97 4.64 19.38
N VAL A 10 4.85 3.77 20.39
CA VAL A 10 4.13 2.48 20.29
C VAL A 10 2.67 2.70 20.68
N PRO A 11 1.70 2.51 19.78
CA PRO A 11 0.29 2.44 20.14
C PRO A 11 -0.06 1.10 20.81
N ASP A 12 -1.10 1.07 21.65
CA ASP A 12 -1.54 -0.10 22.43
C ASP A 12 -1.84 -1.38 21.61
N LYS A 13 -1.97 -1.27 20.28
CA LYS A 13 -2.30 -2.38 19.37
C LYS A 13 -1.17 -2.74 18.39
N ALA A 14 -0.01 -2.09 18.48
CA ALA A 14 1.12 -2.45 17.65
C ALA A 14 1.80 -3.71 18.19
N HIS A 15 2.13 -4.65 17.30
CA HIS A 15 2.91 -5.83 17.68
C HIS A 15 4.40 -5.47 17.73
N PHE A 16 4.83 -4.58 16.82
CA PHE A 16 6.21 -4.12 16.72
C PHE A 16 6.27 -2.61 16.43
N LEU A 17 7.36 -2.00 16.85
CA LEU A 17 7.77 -0.65 16.46
C LEU A 17 9.07 -0.75 15.68
N SER A 18 9.17 0.00 14.60
CA SER A 18 10.42 0.24 13.89
C SER A 18 10.69 1.72 13.78
N GLU A 19 11.97 2.10 13.82
CA GLU A 19 12.40 3.49 13.73
C GLU A 19 12.21 4.06 12.33
N ASP A 20 12.29 3.20 11.30
CA ASP A 20 12.16 3.56 9.89
C ASP A 20 11.48 2.45 9.06
N PHE A 21 11.12 2.78 7.82
CA PHE A 21 10.44 1.87 6.91
C PHE A 21 11.30 0.63 6.60
N GLU A 22 12.59 0.83 6.32
CA GLU A 22 13.52 -0.25 5.99
C GLU A 22 13.68 -1.23 7.17
N GLY A 23 13.71 -0.74 8.39
CA GLY A 23 13.70 -1.54 9.61
C GLY A 23 12.46 -2.40 9.73
N ALA A 24 11.29 -1.86 9.38
CA ALA A 24 10.04 -2.63 9.36
C ALA A 24 10.07 -3.73 8.29
N ILE A 25 10.62 -3.43 7.11
CA ILE A 25 10.81 -4.41 6.04
C ILE A 25 11.77 -5.53 6.47
N ARG A 26 12.94 -5.18 7.02
CA ARG A 26 13.90 -6.18 7.53
C ARG A 26 13.30 -7.05 8.62
N LEU A 27 12.52 -6.45 9.53
CA LEU A 27 11.85 -7.16 10.61
C LEU A 27 10.86 -8.19 10.04
N ALA A 28 10.04 -7.80 9.08
CA ALA A 28 9.09 -8.70 8.41
C ALA A 28 9.78 -9.77 7.56
N ALA A 29 10.94 -9.47 6.98
CA ALA A 29 11.71 -10.36 6.11
C ALA A 29 12.67 -11.30 6.87
N SER A 30 12.74 -11.23 8.20
CA SER A 30 13.64 -12.05 9.02
C SER A 30 12.88 -13.02 9.92
N PRO A 31 13.43 -14.21 10.23
CA PRO A 31 12.85 -15.10 11.22
C PRO A 31 12.75 -14.42 12.60
N PRO A 32 11.68 -14.69 13.38
CA PRO A 32 10.62 -15.67 13.10
C PRO A 32 9.46 -15.11 12.26
N LEU A 33 9.45 -13.82 11.90
CA LEU A 33 8.31 -13.23 11.20
C LEU A 33 8.20 -13.67 9.76
N SER A 34 9.34 -13.86 9.08
CA SER A 34 9.36 -14.39 7.71
C SER A 34 8.72 -15.78 7.59
N ASP A 35 8.63 -16.52 8.70
CA ASP A 35 8.05 -17.88 8.72
C ASP A 35 6.51 -17.86 8.80
N ILE A 36 5.92 -16.70 9.12
CA ILE A 36 4.47 -16.54 9.32
C ILE A 36 3.84 -15.40 8.51
N VAL A 37 4.65 -14.48 7.98
CA VAL A 37 4.20 -13.34 7.16
C VAL A 37 4.35 -13.71 5.68
N GLU A 38 3.22 -13.78 4.98
CA GLU A 38 3.20 -14.03 3.52
C GLU A 38 3.22 -12.75 2.68
N THR A 39 2.66 -11.66 3.17
CA THR A 39 2.44 -10.43 2.40
C THR A 39 2.55 -9.22 3.30
N ILE A 40 3.31 -8.23 2.85
CA ILE A 40 3.47 -6.95 3.53
C ILE A 40 2.52 -5.94 2.88
N TRP A 41 1.62 -5.37 3.68
CA TRP A 41 0.70 -4.32 3.25
C TRP A 41 1.12 -2.99 3.86
N VAL A 42 1.40 -2.00 3.02
CA VAL A 42 1.59 -0.61 3.46
C VAL A 42 0.22 0.05 3.51
N ILE A 43 -0.23 0.42 4.72
CA ILE A 43 -1.58 0.96 4.96
C ILE A 43 -1.60 2.45 5.31
N GLY A 44 -0.48 3.15 5.11
CA GLY A 44 -0.34 4.61 5.30
C GLY A 44 0.38 5.01 6.58
N GLY A 45 0.65 6.30 6.81
CA GLY A 45 0.26 7.46 5.98
C GLY A 45 1.21 7.83 4.82
N THR A 46 1.15 9.08 4.35
CA THR A 46 1.86 9.57 3.14
C THR A 46 3.34 9.23 3.10
N GLN A 47 4.06 9.35 4.22
CA GLN A 47 5.51 9.06 4.26
C GLN A 47 5.81 7.60 3.90
N VAL A 48 5.15 6.64 4.56
CA VAL A 48 5.39 5.22 4.26
C VAL A 48 4.84 4.81 2.89
N TYR A 49 3.82 5.52 2.36
CA TYR A 49 3.43 5.34 0.97
C TYR A 49 4.53 5.79 0.01
N GLN A 50 5.18 6.94 0.24
CA GLN A 50 6.28 7.41 -0.61
C GLN A 50 7.43 6.40 -0.62
N GLU A 51 7.83 5.91 0.56
CA GLU A 51 8.89 4.91 0.70
C GLU A 51 8.50 3.57 0.04
N GLY A 52 7.26 3.12 0.27
CA GLY A 52 6.73 1.90 -0.32
C GLY A 52 6.68 1.95 -1.85
N LEU A 53 6.21 3.04 -2.45
CA LEU A 53 6.03 3.16 -3.90
C LEU A 53 7.36 3.12 -4.68
N ILE A 54 8.46 3.55 -4.07
CA ILE A 54 9.80 3.47 -4.69
C ILE A 54 10.54 2.18 -4.31
N HIS A 55 10.05 1.43 -3.33
CA HIS A 55 10.70 0.21 -2.86
C HIS A 55 10.70 -0.87 -3.96
N PRO A 56 11.82 -1.61 -4.15
CA PRO A 56 11.92 -2.64 -5.17
C PRO A 56 10.83 -3.72 -5.04
N TRP A 57 10.44 -4.08 -3.81
CA TRP A 57 9.43 -5.11 -3.51
C TRP A 57 7.97 -4.64 -3.58
N CYS A 58 7.69 -3.39 -3.95
CA CYS A 58 6.31 -2.98 -4.15
C CYS A 58 5.80 -3.47 -5.51
N ASP A 59 4.98 -4.53 -5.49
CA ASP A 59 4.44 -5.15 -6.70
C ASP A 59 3.08 -4.59 -7.11
N LEU A 60 2.25 -4.21 -6.14
CA LEU A 60 0.85 -3.85 -6.33
C LEU A 60 0.48 -2.58 -5.55
N ILE A 61 -0.33 -1.73 -6.19
CA ILE A 61 -1.03 -0.63 -5.54
C ILE A 61 -2.52 -0.94 -5.62
N TYR A 62 -3.14 -1.13 -4.46
CA TYR A 62 -4.60 -1.21 -4.34
C TYR A 62 -5.11 0.18 -4.00
N LEU A 63 -5.82 0.79 -4.96
CA LEU A 63 -6.30 2.16 -4.87
C LEU A 63 -7.84 2.16 -4.90
N THR A 64 -8.46 2.73 -3.88
CA THR A 64 -9.88 3.08 -3.91
C THR A 64 -10.03 4.49 -4.45
N ASP A 65 -10.52 4.61 -5.68
CA ASP A 65 -10.76 5.89 -6.34
C ASP A 65 -12.10 6.46 -5.90
N ILE A 66 -12.06 7.46 -5.02
CA ILE A 66 -13.23 8.14 -4.47
C ILE A 66 -13.69 9.21 -5.45
N MET A 67 -14.88 9.04 -6.02
CA MET A 67 -15.44 9.92 -7.07
C MET A 67 -16.16 11.12 -6.47
N ALA A 68 -15.53 11.76 -5.48
CA ALA A 68 -16.04 12.93 -4.76
C ALA A 68 -14.88 13.79 -4.25
N HIS A 69 -15.17 15.05 -3.95
CA HIS A 69 -14.20 15.98 -3.38
C HIS A 69 -14.45 16.15 -1.88
N PHE A 70 -13.37 16.09 -1.10
CA PHE A 70 -13.35 16.33 0.34
C PHE A 70 -12.22 17.31 0.65
N ASP A 71 -12.40 18.10 1.71
CA ASP A 71 -11.34 18.94 2.23
C ASP A 71 -10.31 18.06 2.96
N CYS A 72 -9.11 17.97 2.41
CA CYS A 72 -8.02 17.15 2.93
C CYS A 72 -6.77 18.01 3.18
N ASP A 73 -6.04 17.69 4.25
CA ASP A 73 -4.73 18.27 4.60
C ASP A 73 -3.55 17.38 4.15
N VAL A 74 -3.81 16.10 3.93
CA VAL A 74 -2.84 15.08 3.52
C VAL A 74 -3.29 14.40 2.23
N PHE A 75 -2.33 14.15 1.33
CA PHE A 75 -2.59 13.58 0.01
C PHE A 75 -1.79 12.30 -0.24
N PHE A 76 -2.37 11.38 -1.01
CA PHE A 76 -1.65 10.22 -1.52
C PHE A 76 -0.55 10.68 -2.49
N PRO A 77 0.68 10.17 -2.38
CA PRO A 77 1.77 10.56 -3.27
C PRO A 77 1.51 10.15 -4.72
N LYS A 78 2.02 10.94 -5.67
CA LYS A 78 2.04 10.55 -7.08
C LYS A 78 2.97 9.35 -7.25
N PHE A 79 2.62 8.44 -8.15
CA PHE A 79 3.44 7.30 -8.53
C PHE A 79 3.60 7.23 -10.06
N ASP A 80 4.62 6.51 -10.52
CA ASP A 80 4.94 6.43 -11.95
C ASP A 80 4.02 5.44 -12.66
N GLU A 81 3.00 5.94 -13.36
CA GLU A 81 2.07 5.13 -14.17
C GLU A 81 2.76 4.48 -15.40
N ARG A 82 4.02 4.81 -15.68
CA ARG A 82 4.82 4.06 -16.66
C ARG A 82 5.28 2.72 -16.07
N LEU A 83 5.56 2.69 -14.76
CA LEU A 83 5.97 1.49 -14.03
C LEU A 83 4.76 0.72 -13.50
N PHE A 84 3.76 1.42 -12.98
CA PHE A 84 2.57 0.82 -12.40
C PHE A 84 1.40 0.92 -13.39
N LYS A 85 1.05 -0.21 -14.01
CA LYS A 85 -0.04 -0.29 -14.98
C LYS A 85 -1.35 -0.65 -14.31
N LYS A 86 -2.37 0.17 -14.56
CA LYS A 86 -3.74 -0.13 -14.13
C LYS A 86 -4.20 -1.44 -14.78
N GLN A 87 -4.76 -2.32 -13.97
CA GLN A 87 -5.30 -3.60 -14.40
C GLN A 87 -6.78 -3.44 -14.74
N ASP A 88 -7.21 -3.94 -15.91
CA ASP A 88 -8.62 -3.91 -16.31
C ASP A 88 -9.51 -4.76 -15.38
N LYS A 89 -8.98 -5.90 -14.95
CA LYS A 89 -9.58 -6.81 -13.97
C LYS A 89 -8.48 -7.38 -13.08
N PHE A 90 -8.82 -7.63 -11.82
CA PHE A 90 -7.91 -8.30 -10.90
C PHE A 90 -8.69 -9.33 -10.06
N PRO A 91 -8.16 -10.55 -9.84
CA PRO A 91 -8.85 -11.57 -9.06
C PRO A 91 -9.28 -11.06 -7.69
N GLY A 92 -10.55 -11.27 -7.33
CA GLY A 92 -11.11 -10.86 -6.05
C GLY A 92 -11.42 -9.36 -5.91
N VAL A 93 -11.20 -8.55 -6.96
CA VAL A 93 -11.49 -7.11 -6.94
C VAL A 93 -12.66 -6.77 -7.87
N PRO A 94 -13.76 -6.21 -7.37
CA PRO A 94 -14.90 -5.79 -8.20
C PRO A 94 -14.51 -4.72 -9.24
N SER A 95 -14.96 -4.88 -10.48
CA SER A 95 -14.75 -3.90 -11.57
C SER A 95 -15.76 -2.75 -11.59
N GLU A 96 -16.91 -2.96 -10.96
CA GLU A 96 -18.03 -2.02 -11.00
C GLU A 96 -17.85 -0.86 -10.02
N ILE A 97 -18.49 0.26 -10.34
CA ILE A 97 -18.62 1.38 -9.39
C ILE A 97 -19.46 0.90 -8.20
N GLN A 98 -18.95 1.16 -7.01
CA GLN A 98 -19.63 0.96 -5.74
C GLN A 98 -20.23 2.30 -5.28
N GLU A 99 -21.24 2.24 -4.42
CA GLU A 99 -21.82 3.43 -3.79
C GLU A 99 -22.18 3.11 -2.34
N GLU A 100 -21.69 3.94 -1.42
CA GLU A 100 -22.03 3.87 0.00
C GLU A 100 -22.27 5.29 0.52
N ASN A 101 -23.37 5.51 1.23
CA ASN A 101 -23.76 6.83 1.77
C ASN A 101 -23.76 7.96 0.73
N GLY A 102 -24.13 7.65 -0.52
CA GLY A 102 -24.14 8.61 -1.63
C GLY A 102 -22.76 8.94 -2.21
N VAL A 103 -21.69 8.30 -1.73
CA VAL A 103 -20.33 8.45 -2.25
C VAL A 103 -20.04 7.29 -3.19
N LYS A 104 -19.75 7.62 -4.45
CA LYS A 104 -19.33 6.64 -5.45
C LYS A 104 -17.83 6.42 -5.37
N TYR A 105 -17.42 5.18 -5.51
CA TYR A 105 -16.00 4.82 -5.55
C TYR A 105 -15.76 3.59 -6.39
N LYS A 106 -14.51 3.39 -6.81
CA LYS A 106 -14.10 2.22 -7.59
C LYS A 106 -12.78 1.66 -7.08
N TYR A 107 -12.73 0.34 -6.91
CA TYR A 107 -11.48 -0.36 -6.64
C TYR A 107 -10.64 -0.45 -7.91
N GLN A 108 -9.37 -0.09 -7.80
CA GLN A 108 -8.39 -0.14 -8.88
C GLN A 108 -7.15 -0.85 -8.37
N VAL A 109 -6.57 -1.70 -9.21
CA VAL A 109 -5.29 -2.34 -8.94
C VAL A 109 -4.31 -1.86 -9.99
N TYR A 110 -3.16 -1.36 -9.55
CA TYR A 110 -2.02 -1.08 -10.41
C TYR A 110 -0.93 -2.10 -10.11
N LYS A 111 -0.36 -2.71 -11.14
CA LYS A 111 0.72 -3.68 -11.01
C LYS A 111 2.01 -3.11 -11.58
N LYS A 112 3.10 -3.28 -10.84
CA LYS A 112 4.44 -2.93 -11.33
C LYS A 112 4.82 -3.86 -12.47
N GLU A 113 5.08 -3.29 -13.63
CA GLU A 113 5.64 -4.00 -14.78
C GLU A 113 7.12 -3.64 -14.88
N LEU A 114 7.98 -4.65 -14.75
CA LEU A 114 9.40 -4.47 -15.01
C LEU A 114 9.55 -4.20 -16.50
N CYS A 115 10.18 -3.07 -16.87
CA CYS A 115 10.70 -2.90 -18.22
C CYS A 115 11.63 -4.08 -18.52
N GLN A 116 11.18 -5.02 -19.38
CA GLN A 116 12.10 -5.89 -20.08
C GLN A 116 12.95 -4.96 -20.96
N LEU A 117 14.17 -4.67 -20.52
CA LEU A 117 15.18 -4.10 -21.41
C LEU A 117 15.48 -5.19 -22.45
N SER A 118 14.91 -5.04 -23.65
CA SER A 118 15.29 -5.78 -24.86
C SER A 118 16.64 -5.30 -25.37
#